data_AF-A0A973DKR9-F1
#
_entry.id   AF-A0A973DKR9-F1
#
_cell.length_a   1.000
_cell.length_b   1.000
_cell.length_c   1.000
_cell.angle_alpha   90.00
_cell.angle_beta   90.00
_cell.angle_gamma   90.00
#
_symmetry.space_group_name_H-M   'P 1'
#
loop_
_entity.id
_entity.type
_entity.pdbx_description
1 polymer ?
#
loop_
_entity_poly.entity_id
_entity_poly.type
_entity_poly.pdbx_seq_one_letter_code
_entity_poly.pdbx_strand_id
1 'polypeptide(L)' 'MIEQFDYISIGGGSGGIASANRAAMHGQKAAIIEAKALGGTCVNVGCVPKKVMWYAGHIAEALTYAPDYGF' A
#
# COMPACT_ATOMS: atom_id res chain seq x y z
N MET A 1 14.85 19.06 -22.99
CA MET A 1 15.28 17.72 -23.42
C MET A 1 14.08 16.80 -23.24
N ILE A 2 13.72 15.99 -24.23
CA ILE A 2 12.55 15.09 -24.14
C ILE A 2 13.05 13.76 -23.57
N GLU A 3 12.51 13.32 -22.44
CA GLU A 3 12.81 12.00 -21.89
C GLU A 3 11.85 10.95 -22.46
N GLN A 4 12.39 9.93 -23.11
CA GLN A 4 11.63 8.75 -23.52
C GLN A 4 11.65 7.70 -22.42
N PHE A 5 10.54 6.97 -22.30
CA PHE A 5 10.30 5.85 -21.39
C PHE A 5 9.58 4.75 -22.16
N ASP A 6 9.92 3.50 -21.86
CA ASP A 6 9.31 2.33 -22.49
C ASP A 6 8.00 1.93 -21.81
N TYR A 7 7.84 2.32 -20.54
CA TYR A 7 6.65 2.05 -19.74
C TYR A 7 6.34 3.22 -18.82
N ILE A 8 5.07 3.63 -18.77
CA ILE A 8 4.61 4.69 -17.86
C ILE A 8 3.37 4.20 -17.12
N SER A 9 3.44 4.16 -15.79
CA SER A 9 2.27 3.97 -14.93
C SER A 9 1.73 5.31 -14.46
N ILE A 10 0.45 5.57 -14.70
CA ILE A 10 -0.27 6.70 -14.13
C ILE A 10 -0.98 6.21 -12.86
N GLY A 11 -0.43 6.60 -11.72
CA GLY A 11 -0.79 6.12 -10.39
C GLY A 11 0.35 5.30 -9.77
N GLY A 12 0.82 5.74 -8.61
CA GLY A 12 1.80 5.07 -7.75
C GLY A 12 1.14 4.19 -6.69
N GLY A 13 0.00 3.58 -7.00
CA GLY A 13 -0.66 2.59 -6.14
C GLY A 13 -0.03 1.20 -6.26
N SER A 14 -0.56 0.24 -5.51
CA SER A 14 -0.04 -1.15 -5.48
C SER A 14 0.15 -1.76 -6.88
N GLY A 15 -0.84 -1.61 -7.76
CA GLY A 15 -0.75 -2.11 -9.14
C GLY A 15 0.24 -1.34 -10.01
N GLY A 16 0.25 -0.02 -9.92
CA GLY A 16 1.13 0.83 -10.73
C GLY A 16 2.60 0.68 -10.36
N ILE A 17 2.91 0.60 -9.05
CA ILE A 17 4.27 0.30 -8.58
C ILE A 17 4.67 -1.12 -8.98
N ALA A 18 3.81 -2.13 -8.76
CA ALA A 18 4.16 -3.51 -9.08
C ALA A 18 4.43 -3.72 -10.58
N SER A 19 3.61 -3.14 -11.44
CA SER A 19 3.76 -3.23 -12.89
C SER A 19 4.99 -2.47 -13.40
N ALA A 20 5.23 -1.24 -12.94
CA ALA A 20 6.43 -0.48 -13.28
C ALA A 20 7.72 -1.18 -12.79
N ASN A 21 7.72 -1.72 -11.57
CA ASN A 21 8.84 -2.52 -11.08
C ASN A 21 9.05 -3.76 -11.96
N ARG A 22 7.98 -4.44 -12.36
CA ARG A 22 8.10 -5.62 -13.22
C ARG A 22 8.65 -5.26 -14.60
N ALA A 23 8.27 -4.13 -15.17
CA ALA A 23 8.83 -3.62 -16.42
C ALA A 23 10.33 -3.31 -16.27
N ALA A 24 10.73 -2.62 -15.19
CA ALA A 24 12.12 -2.31 -14.91
C ALA A 24 12.99 -3.56 -14.73
N MET A 25 12.46 -4.61 -14.10
CA MET A 25 13.15 -5.91 -13.98
C MET A 25 13.43 -6.59 -15.33
N HIS A 26 12.66 -6.24 -16.37
CA HIS A 26 12.89 -6.71 -17.75
C HIS A 26 13.73 -5.72 -18.58
N GLY A 27 14.45 -4.81 -17.92
CA GLY A 27 15.36 -3.85 -18.55
C GLY A 27 14.68 -2.65 -19.20
N GLN A 28 13.36 -2.48 -19.02
CA GLN A 28 12.63 -1.34 -19.58
C GLN A 28 12.84 -0.09 -18.73
N LYS A 29 12.99 1.09 -19.37
CA LYS A 29 13.02 2.36 -18.65
C LYS A 29 11.60 2.77 -18.27
N ALA A 30 11.22 2.48 -17.02
CA ALA A 30 9.89 2.73 -16.50
C ALA A 30 9.77 4.08 -15.75
N ALA A 31 8.63 4.75 -15.88
CA ALA A 31 8.24 5.91 -15.08
C ALA A 31 6.94 5.65 -14.32
N ILE A 32 6.79 6.27 -13.15
CA ILE A 32 5.56 6.30 -12.37
C ILE A 32 5.19 7.77 -12.15
N ILE A 33 3.94 8.12 -12.41
CA ILE A 33 3.39 9.44 -12.13
C ILE A 33 2.35 9.28 -11.03
N GLU A 34 2.60 9.89 -9.86
CA GLU A 34 1.65 9.93 -8.75
C GLU A 34 1.40 11.37 -8.34
N ALA A 35 0.14 11.73 -8.15
CA ALA A 35 -0.26 13.09 -7.79
C ALA A 35 -0.21 13.34 -6.28
N LYS A 36 -0.32 12.28 -5.46
CA LYS A 36 -0.38 12.33 -4.01
C LYS A 36 0.72 11.46 -3.38
N ALA A 37 0.36 10.70 -2.35
CA ALA A 37 1.27 9.80 -1.65
C ALA A 37 1.50 8.50 -2.43
N LEU A 38 2.76 8.09 -2.54
CA LEU A 38 3.14 6.78 -3.06
C LEU A 38 2.52 5.64 -2.22
N GLY A 39 2.27 4.50 -2.85
CA GLY A 39 1.59 3.36 -2.26
C GLY A 39 0.07 3.36 -2.48
N GLY A 40 -0.51 4.49 -2.91
CA GLY A 40 -1.92 4.63 -3.27
C GLY A 40 -2.88 4.31 -2.13
N THR A 41 -4.12 3.95 -2.48
CA THR A 41 -5.21 3.76 -1.51
C THR A 41 -4.91 2.68 -0.48
N CYS A 42 -4.49 1.48 -0.90
CA CYS A 42 -4.36 0.33 0.00
C CYS A 42 -3.34 0.59 1.13
N VAL A 43 -2.24 1.30 0.83
CA VAL A 43 -1.22 1.65 1.81
C VAL A 43 -1.65 2.82 2.68
N ASN A 44 -2.15 3.90 2.08
CA ASN A 44 -2.32 5.16 2.81
C ASN A 44 -3.66 5.28 3.54
N VAL A 45 -4.76 4.80 2.94
CA VAL A 45 -6.13 5.02 3.44
C VAL A 45 -7.04 3.80 3.23
N GLY A 46 -6.44 2.62 3.13
CA GLY A 46 -7.13 1.38 2.77
C GLY A 46 -6.69 0.22 3.63
N CYS A 47 -6.24 -0.87 3.00
CA CYS A 47 -5.94 -2.15 3.64
C CYS A 47 -5.04 -2.04 4.89
N VAL A 48 -3.95 -1.26 4.80
CA VAL A 48 -2.96 -1.14 5.87
C VAL A 48 -3.54 -0.46 7.11
N PRO A 49 -4.03 0.80 7.06
CA PRO A 49 -4.64 1.43 8.23
C PRO A 49 -5.89 0.69 8.70
N LYS A 50 -6.67 0.11 7.78
CA LYS A 50 -7.84 -0.72 8.13
C LYS A 50 -7.45 -1.92 8.99
N LYS A 51 -6.35 -2.62 8.67
CA LYS A 51 -5.92 -3.78 9.45
C LYS A 51 -5.38 -3.38 10.82
N VAL A 52 -4.68 -2.24 10.93
CA VAL A 52 -4.25 -1.68 12.22
C VAL A 52 -5.46 -1.40 13.11
N MET A 53 -6.48 -0.71 12.57
CA MET A 53 -7.70 -0.42 13.32
C MET A 53 -8.47 -1.68 13.70
N TRP A 54 -8.47 -2.70 12.85
CA TRP A 54 -9.07 -3.99 13.17
C TRP A 54 -8.37 -4.67 14.36
N TYR A 55 -7.04 -4.62 14.44
CA TYR A 55 -6.32 -5.13 15.62
C TYR A 55 -6.63 -4.34 16.88
N ALA A 56 -6.73 -3.02 16.78
CA ALA A 56 -7.14 -2.19 17.92
C ALA A 56 -8.53 -2.58 18.44
N GLY A 57 -9.50 -2.82 17.54
CA GLY A 57 -10.81 -3.33 17.90
C GLY A 57 -10.75 -4.71 18.58
N HIS A 58 -9.95 -5.62 18.04
CA HIS A 58 -9.76 -6.96 18.62
C HIS A 58 -9.14 -6.90 20.02
N ILE A 59 -8.16 -6.01 20.24
CA ILE A 59 -7.56 -5.81 21.57
C ILE A 59 -8.59 -5.24 22.54
N ALA A 60 -9.40 -4.27 22.10
CA ALA A 60 -10.45 -3.70 22.94
C ALA A 60 -11.48 -4.77 23.35
N GLU A 61 -11.87 -5.65 22.43
CA GLU A 61 -12.71 -6.80 22.72
C GLU A 61 -12.01 -7.75 23.70
N ALA A 62 -10.71 -8.00 23.51
CA ALA A 62 -9.92 -8.85 24.39
C ALA A 62 -9.86 -8.41 25.84
N LEU A 63 -9.80 -7.11 26.06
CA LEU A 63 -9.83 -6.55 27.40
C LEU A 63 -11.19 -6.78 28.09
N THR A 64 -12.28 -7.03 27.36
CA THR A 64 -13.59 -7.31 27.96
C THR A 64 -13.68 -8.70 28.61
N TYR A 65 -13.01 -9.70 28.03
CA TYR A 65 -12.98 -11.07 28.55
C TYR A 65 -11.71 -11.39 29.36
N ALA A 66 -10.75 -10.47 29.42
CA ALA A 66 -9.54 -10.59 30.24
C ALA A 66 -9.81 -10.99 31.71
N PRO A 67 -10.83 -10.44 32.41
CA PRO A 67 -11.11 -10.80 33.80
C PRO A 67 -11.49 -12.27 34.00
N ASP A 68 -12.18 -12.89 33.03
CA ASP A 68 -12.59 -14.29 33.08
C ASP A 68 -11.39 -15.25 33.05
N TYR A 69 -10.25 -14.77 32.58
CA TYR A 69 -8.98 -15.48 32.53
C TYR A 69 -7.99 -15.04 33.62
N GLY A 70 -8.40 -14.15 34.53
CA GLY A 70 -7.57 -13.66 35.64
C GLY A 70 -6.56 -12.56 35.27
N PHE A 71 -6.76 -11.88 34.14
CA PHE A 71 -6.02 -10.69 33.74
C PHE A 71 -6.74 -9.39 34.14
#